data_AF-A0A2M7WMZ2-F1
#
_entry.id   AF-A0A2M7WMZ2-F1
#
_cell.length_a   1.000
_cell.length_b   1.000
_cell.length_c   1.000
_cell.angle_alpha   90.00
_cell.angle_beta   90.00
_cell.angle_gamma   90.00
#
_symmetry.space_group_name_H-M   'P 1'
#
loop_
_entity.id
_entity.type
_entity.pdbx_description
1 polymer ?
#
loop_
_entity_poly.entity_id
_entity_poly.type
_entity_poly.pdbx_seq_one_letter_code
_entity_poly.pdbx_strand_id
1 'polypeptide(L)'
;MNNTTIVNNLLLTDICNMYDHKAVLNAELLEGEELLWSAQPRQGIFLRQSDVWMIPFSLLWGGFALMWEYEVISGDAPWLMALFGLPFVIIALYMIAGRFFYDAKLREKTFYGITSQRVIILSGTRSKHALYLPVD
;
A
#
# COMPACT_ATOMS: atom_id res chain seq x y z
N MET A 1 10.68 -40.92 12.49
CA MET A 1 10.30 -39.64 11.86
C MET A 1 9.00 -39.23 12.51
N ASN A 2 9.03 -38.17 13.32
CA ASN A 2 8.01 -37.93 14.33
C ASN A 2 6.92 -37.02 13.75
N ASN A 3 5.65 -37.33 14.04
CA ASN A 3 4.49 -36.64 13.48
C ASN A 3 4.50 -35.12 13.76
N THR A 4 5.13 -34.70 14.84
CA THR A 4 5.35 -33.29 15.20
C THR A 4 6.25 -32.54 14.21
N THR A 5 7.19 -33.21 13.54
CA THR A 5 8.03 -32.59 12.50
C THR A 5 7.26 -32.33 11.22
N ILE A 6 6.33 -33.23 10.85
CA ILE A 6 5.52 -33.10 9.62
C ILE A 6 4.48 -31.99 9.76
N VAL A 7 3.79 -31.91 10.90
CA VAL A 7 2.77 -30.87 11.16
C VAL A 7 3.39 -29.48 11.26
N ASN A 8 4.54 -29.34 11.90
CA ASN A 8 5.24 -28.03 11.95
C ASN A 8 5.72 -27.59 10.57
N ASN A 9 6.16 -28.52 9.70
CA ASN A 9 6.58 -28.19 8.35
C ASN A 9 5.40 -27.80 7.46
N LEU A 10 4.25 -28.50 7.59
CA LEU A 10 3.00 -28.16 6.89
C LEU A 10 2.46 -26.79 7.34
N LEU A 11 2.41 -26.53 8.65
CA LEU A 11 1.97 -25.23 9.17
C LEU A 11 2.90 -24.08 8.77
N LEU A 12 4.22 -24.30 8.75
CA LEU A 12 5.18 -23.28 8.29
C LEU A 12 5.08 -23.02 6.77
N THR A 13 4.84 -24.04 5.95
CA THR A 13 4.58 -23.86 4.52
C THR A 13 3.25 -23.17 4.24
N ASP A 14 2.20 -23.48 5.00
CA ASP A 14 0.87 -22.87 4.83
C ASP A 14 0.85 -21.39 5.28
N ILE A 15 1.56 -21.05 6.36
CA ILE A 15 1.70 -19.66 6.82
C ILE A 15 2.55 -18.84 5.84
N CYS A 16 3.60 -19.43 5.24
CA CYS A 16 4.37 -18.78 4.17
C CYS A 16 3.57 -18.63 2.86
N ASN A 17 2.67 -19.57 2.55
CA ASN A 17 1.83 -19.55 1.34
C ASN A 17 0.78 -18.43 1.35
N MET A 18 0.35 -17.99 2.54
CA MET A 18 -0.70 -16.96 2.67
C MET A 18 -0.27 -15.57 2.14
N TYR A 19 1.03 -15.36 1.93
CA TYR A 19 1.63 -14.15 1.36
C TYR A 19 2.47 -14.45 0.11
N ASP A 20 2.11 -15.53 -0.60
CA ASP A 20 2.95 -16.01 -1.69
C ASP A 20 2.59 -15.32 -3.02
N HIS A 21 3.28 -14.21 -3.24
CA HIS A 21 3.40 -13.56 -4.54
C HIS A 21 3.74 -14.55 -5.67
N LYS A 22 4.35 -15.71 -5.40
CA LYS A 22 4.56 -16.76 -6.40
C LYS A 22 3.25 -17.40 -6.84
N ALA A 23 2.29 -17.63 -5.94
CA ALA A 23 0.98 -18.20 -6.31
C ALA A 23 0.22 -17.29 -7.28
N VAL A 24 0.26 -15.97 -7.05
CA VAL A 24 -0.34 -14.96 -7.93
C VAL A 24 0.37 -14.91 -9.29
N LEU A 25 1.71 -14.98 -9.30
CA LEU A 25 2.49 -14.96 -10.54
C LEU A 25 2.36 -16.27 -11.33
N ASN A 26 2.29 -17.42 -10.65
CA ASN A 26 2.11 -18.73 -11.28
C ASN A 26 0.78 -18.84 -12.05
N ALA A 27 -0.26 -18.14 -11.59
CA ALA A 27 -1.55 -18.09 -12.30
C ALA A 27 -1.48 -17.31 -13.63
N GLU A 28 -0.44 -16.50 -13.85
CA GLU A 28 -0.26 -15.70 -15.07
C GLU A 28 0.79 -16.30 -16.02
N LEU A 29 1.41 -17.43 -15.66
CA LEU A 29 2.38 -18.13 -16.52
C LEU A 29 1.69 -18.80 -17.71
N LEU A 30 2.33 -18.75 -18.87
CA LEU A 30 1.93 -19.54 -20.04
C LEU A 30 2.38 -21.01 -19.88
N GLU A 31 1.79 -21.91 -20.66
CA GLU A 31 2.18 -23.32 -20.67
C GLU A 31 3.67 -23.48 -21.01
N GLY A 32 4.42 -24.16 -20.13
CA GLY A 32 5.87 -24.36 -20.28
C GLY A 32 6.74 -23.17 -19.88
N GLU A 33 6.15 -22.10 -19.35
CA GLU A 33 6.88 -20.96 -18.81
C GLU A 33 7.29 -21.22 -17.35
N GLU A 34 8.57 -21.07 -17.03
CA GLU A 34 9.07 -21.25 -15.68
C GLU A 34 9.34 -19.90 -15.02
N LEU A 35 8.86 -19.74 -13.78
CA LEU A 35 9.15 -18.59 -12.94
C LEU A 35 10.56 -18.72 -12.35
N LEU A 36 11.49 -17.89 -12.84
CA LEU A 36 12.89 -17.89 -12.40
C LEU A 36 13.07 -17.10 -11.10
N TRP A 37 12.33 -16.01 -10.94
CA TRP A 37 12.45 -15.14 -9.77
C TRP A 37 11.15 -14.40 -9.48
N SER A 38 10.89 -14.14 -8.20
CA SER A 38 9.70 -13.43 -7.74
C SER A 38 10.05 -12.49 -6.59
N ALA A 39 9.44 -11.31 -6.58
CA ALA A 39 9.52 -10.39 -5.45
C ALA A 39 8.29 -9.49 -5.33
N GLN A 40 8.15 -8.91 -4.14
CA GLN A 40 7.14 -7.90 -3.82
C GLN A 40 7.87 -6.67 -3.25
N PRO A 41 7.43 -5.43 -3.58
CA PRO A 41 7.98 -4.25 -2.95
C PRO A 41 7.81 -4.32 -1.43
N ARG A 42 8.77 -3.71 -0.69
CA ARG A 42 8.67 -3.65 0.77
C ARG A 42 7.36 -3.01 1.20
N GLN A 43 6.64 -3.76 2.01
CA GLN A 43 5.40 -3.39 2.67
C GLN A 43 5.70 -2.43 3.83
N GLY A 44 4.75 -1.56 4.16
CA GLY A 44 4.82 -0.68 5.33
C GLY A 44 5.05 0.80 5.02
N ILE A 45 5.23 1.58 6.09
CA ILE A 45 5.37 3.03 6.03
C ILE A 45 6.82 3.38 5.70
N PHE A 46 7.04 4.01 4.54
CA PHE A 46 8.36 4.44 4.11
C PHE A 46 8.36 5.95 3.87
N LEU A 47 9.18 6.67 4.64
CA LEU A 47 9.36 8.12 4.47
C LEU A 47 10.23 8.38 3.24
N ARG A 48 9.67 9.09 2.26
CA ARG A 48 10.35 9.48 1.01
C ARG A 48 10.87 10.91 1.12
N GLN A 49 11.85 11.28 0.30
CA GLN A 49 12.34 12.67 0.24
C GLN A 49 11.24 13.67 -0.14
N SER A 50 10.22 13.23 -0.89
CA SER A 50 9.00 14.01 -1.17
C SER A 50 8.24 14.42 0.09
N ASP A 51 8.45 13.73 1.21
CA ASP A 51 7.70 13.92 2.44
C ASP A 51 8.30 15.05 3.29
N VAL A 52 9.55 15.45 3.02
CA VAL A 52 10.27 16.49 3.76
C VAL A 52 9.53 17.83 3.76
N TRP A 53 8.90 18.18 2.63
CA TRP A 53 8.10 19.41 2.51
C TRP A 53 6.63 19.20 2.91
N MET A 54 6.13 17.98 2.71
CA MET A 54 4.72 17.66 2.88
C MET A 54 4.34 17.43 4.34
N ILE A 55 5.26 16.91 5.16
CA ILE A 55 5.08 16.72 6.61
C ILE A 55 4.93 18.05 7.37
N PRO A 56 5.83 19.05 7.23
CA PRO A 56 5.64 20.32 7.92
C PRO A 56 4.38 21.06 7.41
N PHE A 57 4.09 20.97 6.11
CA PHE A 57 2.86 21.54 5.56
C PHE A 57 1.60 20.88 6.13
N SER A 58 1.55 19.55 6.25
CA SER A 58 0.39 18.85 6.82
C SER A 58 0.20 19.15 8.30
N LEU A 59 1.29 19.32 9.06
CA LEU A 59 1.23 19.75 10.46
C LEU A 59 0.70 21.17 10.61
N LEU A 60 1.18 22.11 9.78
CA LEU A 60 0.67 23.49 9.78
C LEU A 60 -0.81 23.53 9.40
N TRP A 61 -1.21 22.79 8.37
CA TRP A 61 -2.59 22.70 7.92
C TRP A 61 -3.50 22.06 8.97
N GLY A 62 -3.05 20.96 9.60
CA GLY A 62 -3.77 20.30 10.69
C GLY A 62 -3.90 21.20 11.92
N GLY A 63 -2.84 21.92 12.29
CA GLY A 63 -2.88 22.91 13.36
C GLY A 63 -3.87 24.04 13.06
N PHE A 64 -3.88 24.55 11.83
CA PHE A 64 -4.84 25.55 11.38
C PHE A 64 -6.29 25.03 11.46
N ALA A 65 -6.55 23.80 10.99
CA ALA A 65 -7.88 23.20 11.05
C ALA A 65 -8.36 23.02 12.50
N LEU A 66 -7.49 22.58 13.42
CA LEU A 66 -7.83 22.44 14.84
C LEU A 66 -8.10 23.79 15.52
N MET A 67 -7.28 24.79 15.23
CA MET A 67 -7.47 26.14 15.76
C MET A 67 -8.79 26.74 15.25
N TRP A 68 -9.10 26.55 13.96
CA TRP A 68 -10.35 26.99 13.37
C TRP A 68 -11.57 26.34 14.03
N GLU A 69 -11.57 25.01 14.15
CA GLU A 69 -12.67 24.28 14.81
C GLU A 69 -12.83 24.72 16.28
N TYR A 70 -11.72 24.93 17.00
CA TYR A 70 -11.77 25.42 18.37
C TYR A 70 -12.43 26.81 18.47
N GLU A 71 -12.05 27.75 17.61
CA GLU A 71 -12.66 29.10 17.55
C GLU A 71 -14.14 29.04 17.19
N VAL A 72 -14.55 28.18 16.26
CA VAL A 72 -15.95 28.04 15.85
C VAL A 72 -16.82 27.37 16.92
N ILE A 73 -16.26 26.46 17.71
CA ILE A 73 -17.00 25.78 18.79
C ILE A 73 -17.07 26.66 20.05
N SER A 74 -16.02 27.43 20.33
CA SER A 74 -15.94 28.29 21.52
C SER A 74 -16.56 29.67 21.31
N GLY A 75 -16.50 30.19 20.09
CA GLY A 75 -17.28 31.33 19.65
C GLY A 75 -18.70 30.89 19.35
N ASP A 76 -19.69 31.74 19.62
CA ASP A 76 -21.11 31.51 19.32
C ASP A 76 -21.38 31.61 17.81
N ALA A 77 -20.58 30.91 17.01
CA ALA A 77 -20.48 31.04 15.57
C ALA A 77 -21.60 30.23 14.88
N PRO A 78 -22.06 30.68 13.69
CA PRO A 78 -23.07 29.94 12.94
C PRO A 78 -22.58 28.54 12.58
N TRP A 79 -23.48 27.55 12.69
CA TRP A 79 -23.21 26.13 12.37
C TRP A 79 -22.63 25.88 10.97
N LEU A 80 -22.92 26.77 10.00
CA LEU A 80 -22.35 26.71 8.66
C LEU A 80 -20.81 26.84 8.67
N MET A 81 -20.26 27.60 9.60
CA MET A 81 -18.81 27.79 9.74
C MET A 81 -18.13 26.50 10.24
N ALA A 82 -18.82 25.74 11.10
CA ALA A 82 -18.37 24.43 11.57
C ALA A 82 -18.42 23.39 10.43
N LEU A 83 -19.50 23.40 9.65
CA LEU A 83 -19.61 22.54 8.47
C LEU A 83 -18.52 22.86 7.44
N PHE A 84 -18.13 24.13 7.33
CA PHE A 84 -17.05 24.56 6.44
C PHE A 84 -15.67 24.10 6.93
N GLY A 85 -15.44 23.97 8.25
CA GLY A 85 -14.19 23.45 8.82
C GLY A 85 -14.00 21.95 8.61
N LEU A 86 -15.09 21.17 8.62
CA LEU A 86 -15.09 19.72 8.46
C LEU A 86 -14.25 19.19 7.27
N PRO A 87 -14.38 19.70 6.02
CA PRO A 87 -13.53 19.26 4.92
C PRO A 87 -12.04 19.55 5.15
N PHE A 88 -11.68 20.64 5.83
CA PHE A 88 -10.28 20.95 6.14
C PHE A 88 -9.68 19.93 7.09
N VAL A 89 -10.44 19.51 8.12
CA VAL A 89 -10.03 18.45 9.06
C VAL A 89 -9.86 17.12 8.33
N ILE A 90 -10.81 16.75 7.45
CA ILE A 90 -10.72 15.51 6.67
C ILE A 90 -9.47 15.51 5.78
N ILE A 91 -9.19 16.61 5.10
CA ILE A 91 -7.99 16.76 4.28
C ILE A 91 -6.72 16.66 5.14
N ALA A 92 -6.70 17.31 6.31
CA ALA A 92 -5.57 17.24 7.24
C ALA A 92 -5.28 15.79 7.68
N LEU A 93 -6.33 15.07 8.11
CA LEU A 93 -6.22 13.66 8.53
C LEU A 93 -5.78 12.75 7.39
N TYR A 94 -6.27 12.98 6.17
CA TYR A 94 -5.82 12.25 4.99
C TYR A 94 -4.33 12.50 4.72
N MET A 95 -3.87 13.76 4.80
CA MET A 95 -2.47 14.09 4.54
C MET A 95 -1.52 13.55 5.61
N ILE A 96 -1.93 13.55 6.89
CA ILE A 96 -1.12 13.08 8.01
C ILE A 96 -1.06 11.56 8.07
N ALA A 97 -2.19 10.88 7.88
CA ALA A 97 -2.30 9.44 8.09
C ALA A 97 -2.77 8.71 6.82
N GLY A 98 -3.85 9.17 6.20
CA GLY A 98 -4.51 8.49 5.09
C GLY A 98 -3.60 8.16 3.89
N ARG A 99 -2.71 9.09 3.53
CA ARG A 99 -1.69 8.91 2.49
C ARG A 99 -0.85 7.66 2.71
N PHE A 100 -0.30 7.47 3.92
CA PHE A 100 0.62 6.38 4.19
C PHE A 100 -0.08 5.02 4.12
N PHE A 101 -1.32 4.94 4.61
CA PHE A 101 -2.14 3.74 4.47
C PHE A 101 -2.50 3.45 3.01
N TYR A 102 -2.87 4.49 2.25
CA TYR A 102 -3.20 4.36 0.84
C TYR A 102 -1.98 3.89 0.02
N ASP A 103 -0.83 4.51 0.23
CA ASP A 103 0.43 4.16 -0.43
C ASP A 103 0.88 2.73 -0.07
N ALA A 104 0.77 2.34 1.20
CA ALA A 104 1.07 0.98 1.63
C ALA A 104 0.14 -0.04 0.96
N LYS A 105 -1.16 0.22 0.93
CA LYS A 105 -2.16 -0.64 0.29
C LYS A 105 -1.98 -0.75 -1.22
N LEU A 106 -1.47 0.29 -1.86
CA LEU A 106 -1.14 0.26 -3.29
C LEU A 106 0.09 -0.61 -3.57
N ARG A 107 1.13 -0.52 -2.72
CA ARG A 107 2.34 -1.35 -2.82
C ARG A 107 2.08 -2.82 -2.57
N GLU A 108 1.12 -3.13 -1.71
CA GLU A 108 0.73 -4.51 -1.44
C GLU A 108 0.26 -5.26 -2.68
N LYS A 109 -0.28 -4.53 -3.65
CA LYS A 109 -0.86 -5.09 -4.89
C LYS A 109 0.07 -5.00 -6.08
N THR A 110 1.38 -4.91 -5.82
CA THR A 110 2.41 -4.89 -6.85
C THR A 110 3.29 -6.12 -6.71
N PHE A 111 3.39 -6.93 -7.77
CA PHE A 111 4.22 -8.14 -7.79
C PHE A 111 5.14 -8.12 -9.00
N TYR A 112 6.38 -8.53 -8.80
CA TYR A 112 7.39 -8.66 -9.84
C TYR A 112 7.75 -10.13 -10.00
N GLY A 113 7.68 -10.61 -11.24
CA GLY A 113 8.12 -11.95 -11.64
C GLY A 113 9.07 -11.86 -12.82
N ILE A 114 10.13 -12.67 -12.83
CA ILE A 114 10.98 -12.89 -13.99
C ILE A 114 10.80 -14.34 -14.39
N THR A 115 10.48 -14.59 -15.66
CA THR A 115 10.30 -15.92 -16.22
C THR A 115 11.40 -16.25 -17.23
N SER A 116 11.41 -17.47 -17.73
CA SER A 116 12.33 -17.91 -18.79
C SER A 116 12.14 -17.17 -20.12
N GLN A 117 11.02 -16.47 -20.32
CA GLN A 117 10.68 -15.82 -21.59
C GLN A 117 10.50 -14.30 -21.47
N ARG A 118 10.17 -13.78 -20.27
CA ARG A 118 9.76 -12.37 -20.09
C ARG A 118 9.80 -11.92 -18.64
N VAL A 119 9.74 -10.61 -18.44
CA VAL A 119 9.47 -10.01 -17.13
C VAL A 119 7.96 -9.76 -16.99
N ILE A 120 7.37 -10.13 -15.86
CA ILE A 120 5.98 -9.87 -15.49
C ILE A 120 5.96 -8.84 -14.37
N ILE A 121 5.29 -7.71 -14.61
CA ILE A 121 5.02 -6.71 -13.58
C ILE A 121 3.52 -6.65 -13.40
N LEU A 122 3.00 -7.11 -12.26
CA LEU A 122 1.59 -6.97 -11.91
C LEU A 122 1.47 -5.76 -11.00
N SER A 123 1.07 -4.61 -11.54
CA SER A 123 0.79 -3.40 -10.75
C SER A 123 -0.68 -3.04 -10.87
N GLY A 124 -1.45 -3.07 -9.77
CA GLY A 124 -2.76 -2.43 -9.75
C GLY A 124 -3.79 -3.02 -8.79
N THR A 125 -4.72 -2.17 -8.36
CA THR A 125 -5.94 -2.57 -7.64
C THR A 125 -7.09 -2.96 -8.59
N ARG A 126 -7.06 -2.51 -9.85
CA ARG A 126 -8.19 -2.62 -10.80
C ARG A 126 -7.80 -2.93 -12.25
N SER A 127 -6.61 -2.51 -12.69
CA SER A 127 -6.06 -2.86 -14.02
C SER A 127 -4.70 -3.54 -13.83
N LYS A 128 -4.57 -4.77 -14.32
CA LYS A 128 -3.29 -5.49 -14.38
C LYS A 128 -2.53 -4.99 -15.61
N HIS A 129 -1.49 -4.18 -15.43
CA HIS A 129 -0.62 -3.78 -16.54
C HIS A 129 0.57 -4.73 -16.62
N ALA A 130 0.45 -5.83 -17.37
CA ALA A 130 1.58 -6.70 -17.66
C ALA A 130 2.44 -6.05 -18.76
N LEU A 131 3.62 -5.57 -18.40
CA LEU A 131 4.62 -5.11 -19.38
C LEU A 131 5.47 -6.31 -19.79
N TYR A 132 5.46 -6.63 -21.08
CA TYR A 132 6.24 -7.72 -21.66
C TYR A 132 7.52 -7.16 -22.27
N LEU A 133 8.65 -7.40 -21.62
CA LEU A 133 9.97 -7.12 -22.18
C LEU A 133 10.60 -8.45 -22.62
N PRO A 134 10.85 -8.65 -23.93
CA PRO A 134 11.59 -9.81 -24.40
C PRO A 134 13.05 -9.71 -23.91
N VAL A 135 13.61 -10.85 -23.53
CA VAL A 135 14.99 -10.98 -23.08
C VAL A 135 15.76 -11.64 -24.23
N ASP A 136 16.27 -10.81 -25.14
CA ASP A 136 17.03 -11.23 -26.33
C ASP A 136 18.52 -11.45 -26.01
#